data_AF-A0A520TDS6-F1
#
_entry.id   AF-A0A520TDS6-F1
#
_cell.length_a   1.000
_cell.length_b   1.000
_cell.length_c   1.000
_cell.angle_alpha   90.00
_cell.angle_beta   90.00
_cell.angle_gamma   90.00
#
_symmetry.space_group_name_H-M   'P 1'
#
loop_
_entity.id
_entity.type
_entity.pdbx_description
1 polymer ?
#
loop_
_entity_poly.entity_id
_entity_poly.type
_entity_poly.pdbx_seq_one_letter_code
_entity_poly.pdbx_strand_id
1 'polypeptide(L)'
;MAKCIVLHSSKPYTEASLSILRKLLGQEPDLFAAVGIDCEGWEDAMDWLCVDLDTSGEQPGAFCNTTSHPNETLADVVEFAEQWCDLKGCKRDVEIIEI
;
A
#
# COMPACT_ATOMS: atom_id res chain seq x y z
N MET A 1 10.97 6.40 -11.40
CA MET A 1 9.92 5.37 -11.54
C MET A 1 9.06 5.52 -10.29
N ALA A 2 7.73 5.52 -10.41
CA ALA A 2 6.87 5.56 -9.22
C ALA A 2 6.40 4.13 -8.98
N LYS A 3 6.83 3.55 -7.86
CA LYS A 3 6.52 2.16 -7.53
C LYS A 3 5.12 2.10 -6.92
N CYS A 4 4.25 1.28 -7.48
CA CYS A 4 2.93 1.00 -6.92
C CYS A 4 2.91 -0.40 -6.34
N ILE A 5 2.43 -0.55 -5.12
CA ILE A 5 2.27 -1.85 -4.45
C ILE A 5 0.77 -2.13 -4.36
N VAL A 6 0.36 -3.29 -4.86
CA VAL A 6 -1.00 -3.83 -4.68
C VAL A 6 -0.92 -5.00 -3.71
N LEU A 7 -1.44 -4.82 -2.50
CA LEU A 7 -1.58 -5.87 -1.50
C LEU A 7 -2.91 -6.61 -1.69
N HIS A 8 -2.84 -7.87 -2.08
CA HIS A 8 -3.99 -8.78 -2.11
C HIS A 8 -4.00 -9.64 -0.84
N SER A 9 -4.95 -9.35 0.04
CA SER A 9 -5.08 -10.03 1.32
C SER A 9 -6.12 -11.15 1.29
N SER A 10 -5.70 -12.33 1.71
CA SER A 10 -6.55 -13.49 1.99
C SER A 10 -6.88 -13.66 3.47
N LYS A 11 -6.42 -12.71 4.32
CA LYS A 11 -6.65 -12.71 5.77
C LYS A 11 -6.73 -11.29 6.34
N PRO A 12 -7.39 -11.12 7.50
CA PRO A 12 -7.46 -9.85 8.20
C PRO A 12 -6.10 -9.30 8.60
N TYR A 13 -5.99 -7.97 8.70
CA TYR A 13 -4.85 -7.33 9.32
C TYR A 13 -4.77 -7.72 10.79
N THR A 14 -3.54 -7.87 11.29
CA THR A 14 -3.24 -8.04 12.71
C THR A 14 -1.91 -7.35 13.00
N GLU A 15 -1.65 -6.97 14.25
CA GLU A 15 -0.37 -6.38 14.66
C GLU A 15 0.86 -7.23 14.30
N ALA A 16 0.71 -8.56 14.19
CA ALA A 16 1.78 -9.44 13.73
C ALA A 16 2.23 -9.14 12.29
N SER A 17 1.36 -8.53 11.49
CA SER A 17 1.60 -8.13 10.10
C SER A 17 2.34 -6.79 9.97
N LEU A 18 2.53 -6.03 11.06
CA LEU A 18 3.18 -4.71 11.01
C LEU A 18 4.57 -4.74 10.37
N SER A 19 5.32 -5.82 10.61
CA SER A 19 6.65 -6.01 10.00
C SER A 19 6.61 -6.07 8.47
N ILE A 20 5.52 -6.57 7.90
CA ILE A 20 5.29 -6.59 6.45
C ILE A 20 5.08 -5.17 5.96
N LEU A 21 4.19 -4.40 6.60
CA LEU A 21 3.92 -3.00 6.22
C LEU A 21 5.19 -2.15 6.28
N ARG A 22 6.01 -2.31 7.32
CA ARG A 22 7.34 -1.66 7.42
C ARG A 22 8.25 -2.00 6.25
N LYS A 23 8.28 -3.28 5.84
CA LYS A 23 9.05 -3.70 4.67
C LYS A 23 8.51 -3.10 3.37
N LEU A 24 7.19 -3.00 3.21
CA LEU A 24 6.56 -2.41 2.03
C LEU A 24 6.81 -0.91 1.95
N LEU A 25 6.61 -0.18 3.06
CA LEU A 25 6.86 1.24 3.15
C LEU A 25 8.35 1.59 2.93
N GLY A 26 9.27 0.75 3.42
CA GLY A 26 10.71 0.90 3.19
C GLY A 26 11.14 0.74 1.72
N GLN A 27 10.24 0.35 0.82
CA GLN A 27 10.46 0.38 -0.62
C GLN A 27 10.08 1.74 -1.25
N GLU A 28 9.65 2.69 -0.42
CA GLU A 28 9.20 4.02 -0.80
C GLU A 28 8.17 4.00 -1.94
N PRO A 29 7.06 3.23 -1.80
CA PRO A 29 6.04 3.19 -2.82
C PRO A 29 5.34 4.55 -2.94
N ASP A 30 5.10 4.98 -4.18
CA ASP A 30 4.28 6.16 -4.46
C ASP A 30 2.81 5.87 -4.16
N LEU A 31 2.38 4.62 -4.34
CA LEU A 31 1.04 4.12 -4.05
C LEU A 31 1.09 2.76 -3.33
N PHE A 32 0.31 2.61 -2.28
CA PHE A 32 -0.07 1.35 -1.65
C PHE A 32 -1.58 1.16 -1.78
N ALA A 33 -2.02 0.18 -2.56
CA ALA A 33 -3.42 -0.17 -2.74
C ALA A 33 -3.70 -1.53 -2.11
N ALA A 34 -4.73 -1.61 -1.27
CA ALA A 34 -5.14 -2.85 -0.60
C ALA A 34 -6.45 -3.39 -1.20
N VAL A 35 -6.51 -4.70 -1.43
CA VAL A 35 -7.69 -5.42 -1.94
C VAL A 35 -7.80 -6.79 -1.29
N GLY A 36 -9.02 -7.30 -1.13
CA GLY A 36 -9.29 -8.60 -0.50
C GLY A 36 -9.82 -8.47 0.92
N ILE A 37 -9.59 -9.50 1.73
CA ILE A 37 -10.12 -9.59 3.10
C ILE A 37 -9.52 -8.48 3.95
N ASP A 38 -10.38 -7.66 4.56
CA ASP A 38 -9.98 -6.58 5.48
C ASP A 38 -9.01 -5.56 4.87
N CYS A 39 -9.13 -5.30 3.56
CA CYS A 39 -8.27 -4.34 2.87
C CYS A 39 -8.29 -2.94 3.49
N GLU A 40 -9.43 -2.51 4.01
CA GLU A 40 -9.56 -1.25 4.79
C GLU A 40 -8.68 -1.27 6.05
N GLY A 41 -8.61 -2.41 6.77
CA GLY A 41 -7.73 -2.55 7.94
C GLY A 41 -6.24 -2.54 7.58
N TRP A 42 -5.87 -3.11 6.43
CA TRP A 42 -4.49 -3.06 5.92
C TRP A 42 -4.07 -1.64 5.50
N GLU A 43 -4.99 -0.89 4.89
CA GLU A 43 -4.79 0.53 4.54
C GLU A 43 -4.64 1.40 5.79
N ASP A 44 -5.59 1.34 6.73
CA ASP A 44 -5.57 2.13 7.96
C ASP A 44 -4.29 1.87 8.76
N ALA A 45 -3.82 0.61 8.80
CA ALA A 45 -2.55 0.27 9.42
C ALA A 45 -1.33 0.88 8.72
N MET A 46 -1.34 1.02 7.39
CA MET A 46 -0.25 1.69 6.64
C MET A 46 -0.24 3.20 6.91
N ASP A 47 -1.42 3.82 6.98
CA ASP A 47 -1.56 5.24 7.32
C ASP A 47 -1.03 5.53 8.73
N TRP A 48 -1.46 4.74 9.72
CA TRP A 48 -0.98 4.87 11.08
C TRP A 48 0.51 4.60 11.21
N LEU A 49 1.07 3.67 10.45
CA LEU A 49 2.51 3.44 10.41
C LEU A 49 3.27 4.69 9.91
N CYS A 50 2.79 5.36 8.86
CA CYS A 50 3.41 6.59 8.39
C CYS A 50 3.39 7.69 9.48
N VAL A 51 2.26 7.86 10.17
CA VAL A 51 2.12 8.82 11.27
C VAL A 51 3.05 8.48 12.44
N ASP A 52 3.10 7.21 12.87
CA ASP A 52 3.96 6.75 13.97
C ASP A 52 5.45 6.97 13.65
N LEU A 53 5.88 6.65 12.43
CA LEU A 53 7.27 6.82 12.00
C LEU A 53 7.69 8.30 11.92
N ASP A 54 6.81 9.18 11.46
CA ASP A 54 7.09 10.62 11.42
C ASP A 54 7.13 11.23 12.83
N THR A 55 6.12 10.94 13.66
CA THR A 55 6.00 11.51 15.00
C THR A 55 7.01 10.97 16.01
N SER A 56 7.43 9.71 15.87
CA SER A 56 8.53 9.13 16.66
C SER A 56 9.90 9.66 16.24
N GLY A 57 10.01 10.22 15.03
CA GLY A 57 11.27 10.63 14.41
C GLY A 57 12.12 9.46 13.90
N GLU A 58 11.59 8.24 13.86
CA GLU A 58 12.27 7.07 13.27
C GLU A 58 12.51 7.28 11.77
N GLN A 59 11.50 7.77 11.06
CA GLN A 59 11.58 8.17 9.66
C GLN A 59 10.83 9.49 9.43
N PRO A 60 11.49 10.64 9.67
CA PRO A 60 10.86 11.95 9.49
C PRO A 60 10.36 12.15 8.06
N GLY A 61 9.10 12.56 7.92
CA GLY A 61 8.43 12.71 6.62
C GLY A 61 7.99 11.40 5.97
N ALA A 62 7.85 10.31 6.73
CA ALA A 62 7.25 9.07 6.23
C ALA A 62 5.87 9.35 5.62
N PHE A 63 5.70 8.96 4.36
CA PHE A 63 4.48 9.22 3.60
C PHE A 63 4.32 8.18 2.49
N CYS A 64 3.07 7.76 2.25
CA CYS A 64 2.67 6.93 1.12
C CYS A 64 1.24 7.32 0.73
N ASN A 65 0.91 7.35 -0.57
CA ASN A 65 -0.50 7.43 -0.95
C ASN A 65 -1.11 6.05 -0.74
N THR A 66 -2.20 5.98 0.01
CA THR A 66 -2.88 4.75 0.38
C THR A 66 -4.30 4.76 -0.20
N THR A 67 -4.81 3.57 -0.49
CA THR A 67 -6.23 3.37 -0.82
C THR A 67 -6.62 1.92 -0.53
N SER A 68 -7.84 1.71 -0.07
CA SER A 68 -8.47 0.39 -0.02
C SER A 68 -9.55 0.26 -1.11
N HIS A 69 -9.77 -0.96 -1.58
CA HIS A 69 -10.72 -1.26 -2.65
C HIS A 69 -11.70 -2.37 -2.21
N PRO A 70 -12.62 -2.07 -1.26
CA PRO A 70 -13.60 -3.05 -0.83
C PRO A 70 -14.56 -3.39 -1.99
N ASN A 71 -14.77 -4.68 -2.23
CA ASN A 71 -15.64 -5.23 -3.28
C ASN A 71 -15.12 -5.14 -4.72
N GLU A 72 -13.87 -4.71 -4.93
CA GLU A 72 -13.22 -4.79 -6.25
C GLU A 72 -12.38 -6.07 -6.37
N THR A 73 -12.07 -6.47 -7.61
CA THR A 73 -11.19 -7.61 -7.85
C THR A 73 -9.73 -7.17 -7.90
N LEU A 74 -8.80 -8.11 -7.68
CA LEU A 74 -7.36 -7.83 -7.87
C LEU A 74 -7.06 -7.24 -9.26
N ALA A 75 -7.75 -7.69 -10.31
CA ALA A 75 -7.53 -7.20 -11.67
C ALA A 75 -7.91 -5.70 -11.79
N ASP A 76 -9.04 -5.30 -11.21
CA ASP A 76 -9.50 -3.91 -11.22
C ASP A 76 -8.49 -2.99 -10.51
N VAL A 77 -7.95 -3.43 -9.37
CA VAL A 77 -7.01 -2.64 -8.57
C VAL A 77 -5.62 -2.56 -9.22
N VAL A 78 -5.18 -3.62 -9.91
CA VAL A 78 -3.97 -3.57 -10.74
C VAL A 78 -4.15 -2.58 -11.89
N GLU A 79 -5.31 -2.58 -12.57
CA GLU A 79 -5.60 -1.60 -13.61
C GLU A 79 -5.59 -0.16 -13.05
N PHE A 80 -6.19 0.06 -11.88
CA PHE A 80 -6.13 1.34 -11.18
C PHE A 80 -4.69 1.79 -10.90
N ALA A 81 -3.83 0.89 -10.38
CA ALA A 81 -2.43 1.20 -10.10
C ALA A 81 -1.63 1.54 -11.38
N GLU A 82 -1.92 0.87 -12.49
CA GLU A 82 -1.34 1.23 -13.79
C GLU A 82 -1.79 2.61 -14.27
N GLN A 83 -3.07 2.94 -14.11
CA GLN A 83 -3.61 4.27 -14.43
C GLN A 83 -2.98 5.37 -13.56
N TRP A 84 -2.73 5.08 -12.28
CA TRP A 84 -1.99 5.97 -11.38
C TRP A 84 -0.59 6.29 -11.92
N CYS A 85 0.15 5.27 -12.36
CA CYS A 85 1.45 5.46 -12.99
C CYS A 85 1.36 6.36 -14.23
N ASP A 86 0.38 6.11 -15.10
CA ASP A 86 0.17 6.88 -16.33
C ASP A 86 -0.15 8.36 -16.02
N LEU A 87 -1.01 8.64 -15.03
CA LEU A 87 -1.35 10.00 -14.58
C LEU A 87 -0.15 10.77 -14.03
N LYS A 88 0.77 10.09 -13.35
CA LYS A 88 2.03 10.65 -12.85
C LYS A 88 3.10 10.81 -13.94
N GLY A 89 2.85 10.30 -15.15
CA GLY A 89 3.83 10.29 -16.24
C GLY A 89 5.03 9.39 -15.96
N CYS A 90 4.87 8.38 -15.11
CA CYS A 90 5.94 7.44 -14.74
C CYS A 90 5.76 6.09 -15.46
N LYS A 91 6.84 5.30 -15.51
CA LYS A 91 6.75 3.93 -16.03
C LYS A 91 5.88 3.08 -15.10
N ARG A 92 4.96 2.29 -15.66
CA ARG A 92 4.19 1.27 -14.93
C ARG A 92 5.15 0.31 -14.22
N ASP A 93 5.18 0.40 -12.90
CA ASP A 93 5.97 -0.42 -11.99
C ASP A 93 5.07 -0.85 -10.85
N VAL A 94 4.24 -1.86 -11.13
CA VAL A 94 3.24 -2.39 -10.22
C VAL A 94 3.74 -3.72 -9.66
N GLU A 95 3.87 -3.81 -8.34
CA GLU A 95 4.22 -5.03 -7.61
C GLU A 95 2.99 -5.56 -6.88
N ILE A 96 2.67 -6.84 -7.08
CA ILE A 96 1.56 -7.51 -6.40
C ILE A 96 2.13 -8.34 -5.24
N ILE A 97 1.55 -8.16 -4.06
CA ILE A 97 1.92 -8.87 -2.83
C ILE A 97 0.71 -9.68 -2.34
N GLU A 98 0.88 -11.00 -2.20
CA GLU A 98 -0.16 -11.94 -1.79
C GLU A 98 0.07 -12.39 -0.33
N ILE A 99 -0.94 -12.24 0.55
CA ILE A 99 -0.79 -12.47 2.01
C ILE A 99 -1.94 -13.25 2.63
#